data_AF-A0A5N5T1E1-F1
#
_entry.id   AF-A0A5N5T1E1-F1
#
_cell.length_a   1.000
_cell.length_b   1.000
_cell.length_c   1.000
_cell.angle_alpha   90.00
_cell.angle_beta   90.00
_cell.angle_gamma   90.00
#
_symmetry.space_group_name_H-M   'P 1'
#
loop_
_entity.id
_entity.type
_entity.pdbx_description
1 polymer ?
#
loop_
_entity_poly.entity_id
_entity_poly.type
_entity_poly.pdbx_seq_one_letter_code
_entity_poly.pdbx_strand_id
1 'polypeptide(L)'
;LEYPGRPHLLTNMKKILERQHQTNFLNSRTLQGKRFFRCTYCTYSSMNSGNVLTHIQYKHTGEKPFSCTLCSKRFTQKQKLQRHMRIHTEELPFQCHICSKKFNQKENMKKHVMSIHNSSV
;
A
#
# COMPACT_ATOMS: atom_id res chain seq x y z
N LEU A 1 27.56 14.31 23.52
CA LEU A 1 27.68 13.99 22.08
C LEU A 1 27.93 12.49 21.96
N GLU A 2 26.88 11.67 21.96
CA GLU A 2 26.96 10.27 21.50
C GLU A 2 25.56 9.87 21.00
N TYR A 3 25.45 9.57 19.71
CA TYR A 3 24.26 8.98 19.11
C TYR A 3 24.41 7.45 19.16
N PRO A 4 23.52 6.70 19.83
CA PRO A 4 23.60 5.25 19.80
C PRO A 4 22.86 4.72 18.58
N GLY A 5 23.63 4.21 17.62
CA GLY A 5 23.43 2.88 17.05
C GLY A 5 22.12 2.65 16.29
N ARG A 6 22.23 2.64 14.97
CA ARG A 6 21.35 1.90 14.05
C ARG A 6 21.85 0.45 13.97
N PRO A 7 21.05 -0.57 14.30
CA PRO A 7 21.33 -1.92 13.82
C PRO A 7 20.05 -2.60 13.33
N HIS A 8 19.67 -2.46 12.05
CA HIS A 8 18.74 -3.41 11.41
C HIS A 8 18.82 -3.40 9.86
N LEU A 9 20.03 -3.25 9.30
CA LEU A 9 20.24 -3.47 7.86
C LEU A 9 20.45 -4.95 7.48
N LEU A 10 20.37 -5.89 8.44
CA LEU A 10 20.60 -7.32 8.21
C LEU A 10 19.35 -8.21 8.20
N THR A 11 18.14 -7.68 8.44
CA THR A 11 16.91 -8.50 8.33
C THR A 11 16.32 -8.52 6.91
N ASN A 12 16.97 -7.86 5.95
CA ASN A 12 16.50 -7.82 4.55
C ASN A 12 17.07 -8.93 3.67
N MET A 13 18.14 -9.64 4.06
CA MET A 13 18.70 -10.71 3.21
C MET A 13 17.98 -12.06 3.36
N LYS A 14 17.36 -12.34 4.52
CA LYS A 14 16.57 -13.58 4.71
C LYS A 14 15.15 -13.52 4.13
N LYS A 15 14.62 -12.33 3.79
CA LYS A 15 13.33 -12.18 3.09
C LYS A 15 13.44 -12.18 1.56
N ILE A 16 14.65 -12.17 1.00
CA ILE A 16 14.85 -12.29 -0.44
C ILE A 16 14.56 -13.74 -0.91
N LEU A 17 14.73 -14.73 -0.03
CA LEU A 17 14.53 -16.15 -0.33
C LEU A 17 13.07 -16.63 -0.24
N GLU A 18 12.19 -15.95 0.51
CA GLU A 18 10.77 -16.35 0.64
C GLU A 18 9.84 -15.74 -0.43
N ARG A 19 10.39 -15.09 -1.46
CA ARG A 19 9.56 -14.64 -2.61
C ARG A 19 9.10 -15.79 -3.50
N GLN A 20 9.71 -16.97 -3.39
CA GLN A 20 9.40 -18.12 -4.25
C GLN A 20 8.05 -18.79 -3.93
N HIS A 21 7.45 -18.55 -2.76
CA HIS A 21 6.13 -19.11 -2.45
C HIS A 21 4.94 -18.29 -3.00
N GLN A 22 5.13 -17.02 -3.38
CA GLN A 22 4.03 -16.15 -3.84
C GLN A 22 3.68 -16.32 -5.33
N THR A 23 4.58 -16.89 -6.13
CA THR A 23 4.38 -17.08 -7.58
C THR A 23 3.43 -18.22 -7.93
N ASN A 24 3.12 -19.11 -6.98
CA ASN A 24 2.27 -20.29 -7.21
C ASN A 24 0.77 -19.97 -7.20
N PHE A 25 0.38 -18.76 -6.76
CA PHE A 25 -1.02 -18.38 -6.60
C PHE A 25 -1.58 -17.53 -7.75
N LEU A 26 -0.77 -17.26 -8.76
CA LEU A 26 -1.18 -16.54 -9.97
C LEU A 26 -0.64 -17.24 -11.21
N ASN A 27 -1.44 -17.27 -12.27
CA ASN A 27 -1.01 -17.74 -13.58
C ASN A 27 -1.17 -16.63 -14.62
N SER A 28 -0.38 -16.69 -15.70
CA SER A 28 -0.50 -15.76 -16.81
C SER A 28 -1.26 -16.37 -17.96
N ARG A 29 -2.23 -15.63 -18.51
CA ARG A 29 -2.98 -15.99 -19.72
C ARG A 29 -2.91 -14.86 -20.73
N THR A 30 -2.70 -15.18 -21.99
CA THR A 30 -2.78 -14.22 -23.09
C THR A 30 -4.18 -14.25 -23.70
N LEU A 31 -4.82 -13.09 -23.83
CA LEU A 31 -6.11 -12.91 -24.48
C LEU A 31 -5.98 -11.75 -25.47
N GLN A 32 -6.28 -11.99 -26.75
CA GLN A 32 -6.24 -10.95 -27.80
C GLN A 32 -4.91 -10.17 -27.81
N GLY A 33 -3.78 -10.88 -27.70
CA GLY A 33 -2.44 -10.27 -27.67
C GLY A 33 -2.07 -9.55 -26.38
N LYS A 34 -2.97 -9.47 -25.39
CA LYS A 34 -2.70 -8.86 -24.08
C LYS A 34 -2.47 -9.93 -23.02
N ARG A 35 -1.39 -9.80 -22.24
CA ARG A 35 -1.08 -10.68 -21.12
C ARG A 35 -1.84 -10.23 -19.88
N PHE A 36 -2.58 -11.15 -19.29
CA PHE A 36 -3.27 -10.99 -18.02
C PHE A 36 -2.70 -11.98 -17.01
N PHE A 37 -2.73 -11.58 -15.75
CA PHE A 37 -2.48 -12.44 -14.61
C PHE A 37 -3.82 -12.75 -13.97
N ARG A 38 -4.07 -14.00 -13.61
CA ARG A 38 -5.31 -14.44 -12.98
C ARG A 38 -5.02 -15.05 -11.62
N CYS A 39 -5.93 -14.80 -10.68
CA CYS A 39 -5.95 -15.42 -9.36
C CYS A 39 -6.32 -16.90 -9.48
N THR A 40 -5.62 -17.79 -8.78
CA THR A 40 -5.96 -19.23 -8.79
C THR A 40 -7.19 -19.56 -7.93
N TYR A 41 -7.54 -18.70 -6.97
CA TYR A 41 -8.65 -18.92 -6.04
C TYR A 41 -10.01 -18.38 -6.51
N CYS A 42 -10.03 -17.47 -7.50
CA CYS A 42 -11.27 -16.89 -8.00
C CYS A 42 -11.15 -16.45 -9.47
N THR A 43 -12.18 -15.77 -9.99
CA THR A 43 -12.20 -15.29 -11.39
C THR A 43 -11.45 -13.98 -11.60
N TYR A 44 -10.93 -13.35 -10.54
CA TYR A 44 -10.23 -12.08 -10.64
C TYR A 44 -9.00 -12.17 -11.53
N SER A 45 -8.86 -11.20 -12.43
CA SER A 45 -7.70 -11.06 -13.32
C SER A 45 -7.30 -9.59 -13.44
N SER A 46 -6.02 -9.36 -13.73
CA SER A 46 -5.47 -8.02 -13.93
C SER A 46 -4.29 -8.08 -14.90
N MET A 47 -4.04 -7.00 -15.63
CA MET A 47 -2.83 -6.87 -16.44
C MET A 47 -1.55 -6.75 -15.58
N ASN A 48 -1.69 -6.41 -14.30
CA ASN A 48 -0.57 -6.28 -13.36
C ASN A 48 -0.57 -7.46 -12.37
N SER A 49 0.52 -8.22 -12.34
CA SER A 49 0.73 -9.32 -11.38
C SER A 49 0.70 -8.84 -9.93
N GLY A 50 1.19 -7.63 -9.64
CA GLY A 50 1.17 -7.03 -8.31
C GLY A 50 -0.25 -6.79 -7.78
N ASN A 51 -1.21 -6.48 -8.67
CA ASN A 51 -2.61 -6.31 -8.29
C ASN A 51 -3.23 -7.66 -7.91
N VAL A 52 -2.94 -8.71 -8.68
CA VAL A 52 -3.40 -10.08 -8.39
C VAL A 52 -2.81 -10.59 -7.08
N LEU A 53 -1.51 -10.36 -6.84
CA LEU A 53 -0.86 -10.71 -5.58
C LEU A 53 -1.50 -10.00 -4.38
N THR A 54 -1.73 -8.69 -4.51
CA THR A 54 -2.40 -7.90 -3.46
C THR A 54 -3.82 -8.39 -3.21
N HIS A 55 -4.54 -8.76 -4.28
CA HIS A 55 -5.87 -9.35 -4.18
C HIS A 55 -5.83 -10.67 -3.40
N ILE A 56 -4.88 -11.56 -3.71
CA ILE A 56 -4.70 -12.84 -3.01
C ILE A 56 -4.41 -12.61 -1.53
N GLN A 57 -3.45 -11.73 -1.23
CA GLN A 57 -3.09 -11.36 0.14
C GLN A 57 -4.28 -10.82 0.94
N TYR A 58 -5.14 -10.01 0.31
CA TYR A 58 -6.26 -9.40 1.00
C TYR A 58 -7.50 -10.30 1.12
N LYS A 59 -7.81 -11.09 0.08
CA LYS A 59 -9.07 -11.82 -0.05
C LYS A 59 -8.98 -13.32 0.26
N HIS A 60 -7.79 -13.90 0.18
CA HIS A 60 -7.63 -15.36 0.30
C HIS A 60 -6.70 -15.74 1.47
N THR A 61 -5.52 -15.14 1.58
CA THR A 61 -4.54 -15.57 2.59
C THR A 61 -4.53 -14.71 3.85
N GLY A 62 -5.03 -13.47 3.78
CA GLY A 62 -4.96 -12.50 4.88
C GLY A 62 -3.54 -11.99 5.17
N GLU A 63 -2.55 -12.35 4.36
CA GLU A 63 -1.16 -11.94 4.56
C GLU A 63 -0.99 -10.42 4.49
N LYS A 64 -0.25 -9.87 5.45
CA LYS A 64 0.10 -8.45 5.51
C LYS A 64 1.62 -8.31 5.68
N PRO A 65 2.37 -8.33 4.57
CA PRO A 65 3.84 -8.41 4.61
C PRO A 65 4.50 -7.11 5.10
N PHE A 66 3.79 -5.97 5.04
CA PHE A 66 4.33 -4.68 5.41
C PHE A 66 3.92 -4.31 6.84
N SER A 67 4.85 -4.37 7.79
CA SER A 67 4.61 -3.98 9.19
C SER A 67 5.04 -2.53 9.46
N CYS A 68 4.29 -1.82 10.30
CA CYS A 68 4.75 -0.60 10.91
C CYS A 68 5.85 -0.91 11.94
N THR A 69 6.86 -0.06 12.03
CA THR A 69 7.95 -0.19 13.01
C THR A 69 7.64 0.51 14.32
N LEU A 70 6.65 1.41 14.33
CA LEU A 70 6.27 2.22 15.49
C LEU A 70 5.01 1.70 16.18
N CYS A 71 4.26 0.81 15.55
CA CYS A 71 3.11 0.12 16.14
C CYS A 71 2.91 -1.26 15.50
N SER A 72 2.04 -2.09 16.09
CA SER A 72 1.80 -3.46 15.63
C SER A 72 0.91 -3.57 14.37
N LYS A 73 0.63 -2.46 13.66
CA LYS A 73 -0.22 -2.48 12.47
C LYS A 73 0.53 -3.06 11.26
N ARG A 74 -0.18 -3.89 10.49
CA ARG A 74 0.32 -4.52 9.27
C ARG A 74 -0.56 -4.16 8.07
N PHE A 75 0.05 -4.12 6.89
CA PHE A 75 -0.56 -3.69 5.63
C PHE A 75 -0.24 -4.68 4.51
N THR A 76 -1.17 -4.79 3.55
CA THR A 76 -1.02 -5.58 2.33
C THR A 76 -0.17 -4.87 1.28
N GLN A 77 -0.03 -3.55 1.34
CA GLN A 77 0.72 -2.76 0.36
C GLN A 77 1.69 -1.78 1.02
N LYS A 78 2.87 -1.61 0.42
CA LYS A 78 3.89 -0.64 0.87
C LYS A 78 3.38 0.80 0.92
N GLN A 79 2.63 1.23 -0.10
CA GLN A 79 2.07 2.59 -0.15
C GLN A 79 1.09 2.86 1.00
N LYS A 80 0.33 1.83 1.43
CA LYS A 80 -0.58 1.94 2.57
C LYS A 80 0.18 2.08 3.88
N LEU A 81 1.28 1.34 4.05
CA LEU A 81 2.21 1.53 5.17
C LEU A 81 2.83 2.94 5.16
N GLN A 82 3.37 3.41 4.02
CA GLN A 82 3.95 4.76 3.92
C GLN A 82 2.95 5.86 4.28
N ARG A 83 1.72 5.76 3.78
CA ARG A 83 0.64 6.68 4.15
C ARG A 83 0.29 6.61 5.62
N HIS A 84 0.31 5.41 6.20
CA HIS A 84 0.10 5.21 7.63
C HIS A 84 1.22 5.85 8.45
N MET A 85 2.48 5.80 8.03
CA MET A 85 3.59 6.41 8.77
C MET A 85 3.42 7.90 9.02
N ARG A 86 2.65 8.60 8.17
CA ARG A 86 2.31 10.04 8.37
C ARG A 86 1.56 10.33 9.65
N ILE A 87 0.92 9.35 10.27
CA ILE A 87 0.28 9.55 11.59
C ILE A 87 1.31 9.62 12.71
N HIS A 88 2.48 9.02 12.52
CA HIS A 88 3.56 9.03 13.51
C HIS A 88 4.51 10.21 13.32
N THR A 89 4.67 10.68 12.08
CA THR A 89 5.52 11.84 11.75
C THR A 89 4.76 13.16 11.75
N GLU A 90 3.42 13.11 11.90
CA GLU A 90 2.52 14.27 11.80
C GLU A 90 2.65 15.04 10.48
N GLU A 91 3.17 14.39 9.43
CA GLU A 91 3.30 15.01 8.10
C GLU A 91 1.93 15.27 7.47
N LEU A 92 1.68 16.54 7.14
CA LEU A 92 0.47 17.00 6.45
C LEU A 92 0.83 17.62 5.08
N PRO A 93 1.25 16.81 4.09
CA PRO A 93 1.78 17.32 2.83
C PRO A 93 0.73 17.94 1.91
N PHE A 94 -0.57 17.79 2.22
CA PHE A 94 -1.65 18.31 1.37
C PHE A 94 -2.30 19.49 2.04
N GLN A 95 -2.21 20.66 1.42
CA GLN A 95 -2.83 21.89 1.88
C GLN A 95 -4.05 22.23 1.02
N CYS A 96 -5.13 22.67 1.67
CA CYS A 96 -6.27 23.26 0.99
C CYS A 96 -5.85 24.61 0.41
N HIS A 97 -6.08 24.82 -0.90
CA HIS A 97 -5.72 26.07 -1.57
C HIS A 97 -6.64 27.24 -1.22
N ILE A 98 -7.78 26.98 -0.56
CA ILE A 98 -8.79 27.99 -0.21
C ILE A 98 -8.61 28.47 1.23
N CYS A 99 -8.57 27.55 2.21
CA CYS A 99 -8.48 27.90 3.63
C CYS A 99 -7.14 27.52 4.29
N SER A 100 -6.14 27.05 3.53
CA SER A 100 -4.81 26.65 4.04
C SER A 100 -4.80 25.50 5.08
N LYS A 101 -5.94 24.87 5.35
CA LYS A 101 -6.01 23.68 6.21
C LYS A 101 -5.19 22.53 5.62
N LYS A 102 -4.39 21.86 6.45
CA LYS A 102 -3.50 20.77 6.03
C LYS A 102 -4.08 19.38 6.35
N PHE A 103 -3.72 18.39 5.53
CA PHE A 103 -4.22 17.02 5.57
C PHE A 103 -3.09 16.02 5.32
N ASN A 104 -3.18 14.84 5.97
CA ASN A 104 -2.23 13.73 5.77
C ASN A 104 -2.50 12.93 4.48
N GLN A 105 -3.66 13.11 3.85
CA GLN A 105 -4.10 12.39 2.65
C GLN A 105 -4.79 13.32 1.65
N LYS A 106 -4.53 13.10 0.36
CA LYS A 106 -5.08 13.90 -0.74
C LYS A 106 -6.60 13.77 -0.82
N GLU A 107 -7.12 12.57 -0.57
CA GLU A 107 -8.56 12.29 -0.59
C GLU A 107 -9.29 13.06 0.51
N ASN A 108 -8.69 13.19 1.70
CA ASN A 108 -9.27 13.95 2.80
C ASN A 108 -9.32 15.45 2.47
N MET A 109 -8.24 15.99 1.87
CA MET A 109 -8.23 17.37 1.39
C MET A 109 -9.30 17.60 0.30
N LYS A 110 -9.39 16.69 -0.69
CA LYS A 110 -10.41 16.78 -1.76
C LYS A 110 -11.83 16.76 -1.20
N LYS A 111 -12.13 15.84 -0.28
CA LYS A 111 -13.44 15.78 0.38
C LYS A 111 -13.75 17.08 1.12
N HIS A 112 -12.78 17.61 1.85
CA HIS A 112 -12.92 18.90 2.52
C HIS A 112 -13.21 20.04 1.53
N VAL A 113 -12.47 20.14 0.42
CA VAL A 113 -12.73 21.16 -0.60
C VAL A 113 -14.15 21.00 -1.15
N MET A 114 -14.54 19.77 -1.48
CA MET A 114 -15.87 19.48 -2.02
C MET A 114 -17.00 19.83 -1.03
N SER A 115 -16.85 19.50 0.25
CA SER A 115 -17.93 19.62 1.25
C SER A 115 -17.95 20.94 2.02
N ILE A 116 -16.87 21.73 1.99
CA ILE A 116 -16.77 23.00 2.74
C ILE A 116 -16.70 24.19 1.79
N HIS A 117 -16.08 24.02 0.61
CA HIS A 117 -15.82 25.12 -0.31
C HIS A 117 -16.60 25.02 -1.63
N ASN A 118 -17.01 23.81 -2.02
CA ASN A 118 -17.82 23.60 -3.23
C ASN A 118 -19.27 23.17 -2.89
N SER A 119 -19.71 23.37 -1.66
CA SER A 119 -21.09 23.10 -1.22
C SER A 119 -22.06 24.16 -1.74
N SER A 120 -22.22 24.21 -3.06
CA SER A 120 -23.31 24.89 -3.77
C SER A 120 -23.52 24.18 -5.11
N VAL A 121 -24.40 23.18 -5.10
CA VAL A 121 -25.31 22.86 -6.23
C VAL A 121 -26.71 22.83 -5.65
#